data_AF-A0A0C3LID2-F1
#
_entry.id   AF-A0A0C3LID2-F1
#
_cell.length_a   1.000
_cell.length_b   1.000
_cell.length_c   1.000
_cell.angle_alpha   90.00
_cell.angle_beta   90.00
_cell.angle_gamma   90.00
#
_symmetry.space_group_name_H-M   'P 1'
#
loop_
_entity.id
_entity.type
_entity.pdbx_description
1 polymer ?
#
loop_
_entity_poly.entity_id
_entity_poly.type
_entity_poly.pdbx_seq_one_letter_code
_entity_poly.pdbx_strand_id
1 'polypeptide(L)'
;MVSAYNESSSISPPVFECLGPYEYFISDVAWGHNVAFDVMTTSTNAAFHVGMVEKDTAFVLSGPGVVNMGSKNFIIPTFATRATCTSLNRVCEKDANTALLNCTAAGYPNFPYIKDSGNGSLSASRIVNRVLGVVGNDLIGQEMGSLESVKIPNNPVKIAIQLQWETLEQGSVTHAQAASGASAAQQDLAVDDLQHPTLYAGCNLTFFDVFVLWDSGKQDWDLLNTTESSQERTATLSLPIVWQYATELIAANLMYTARRNSTAETMVALGQDLARLTLATAAGFYKPGDASEVTETKTILVSKYPVLPIAALLLLLCVYGLIVSAIFLSVYRTPDEAIIVPGSDRRVLGEEMEPSTLALAQR
;
A
#
# COMPACT_ATOMS: atom_id res chain seq x y z
N MET A 1 -25.01 -14.18 12.70
CA MET A 1 -24.98 -13.78 14.12
C MET A 1 -24.43 -12.37 14.15
N VAL A 2 -25.26 -11.41 14.54
CA VAL A 2 -24.86 -10.00 14.71
C VAL A 2 -24.11 -9.93 16.03
N SER A 3 -22.81 -9.69 15.98
CA SER A 3 -22.03 -9.42 17.19
C SER A 3 -22.36 -8.00 17.60
N ALA A 4 -23.15 -7.86 18.67
CA ALA A 4 -23.41 -6.57 19.29
C ALA A 4 -22.12 -6.10 19.97
N TYR A 5 -21.47 -5.10 19.38
CA TYR A 5 -20.39 -4.36 20.03
C TYR A 5 -21.01 -3.51 21.13
N ASN A 6 -20.69 -3.79 22.39
CA ASN A 6 -21.03 -2.90 23.48
C ASN A 6 -20.06 -1.72 23.45
N GLU A 7 -20.52 -0.56 22.96
CA GLU A 7 -19.87 0.72 23.21
C GLU A 7 -19.96 1.06 24.71
N SER A 8 -18.94 0.74 25.50
CA SER A 8 -18.77 1.38 26.80
C SER A 8 -17.34 1.27 27.34
N SER A 9 -16.52 2.25 27.05
CA SER A 9 -15.65 2.92 28.03
C SER A 9 -14.89 4.03 27.31
N SER A 10 -14.94 5.26 27.83
CA SER A 10 -14.07 6.34 27.35
C SER A 10 -12.61 5.92 27.58
N ILE A 11 -11.96 5.42 26.54
CA ILE A 11 -10.55 5.07 26.58
C ILE A 11 -9.78 6.38 26.69
N SER A 12 -9.12 6.60 27.83
CA SER A 12 -8.24 7.76 28.03
C SER A 12 -7.11 7.77 27.00
N PRO A 13 -6.66 8.94 26.52
CA PRO A 13 -5.59 9.01 25.54
C PRO A 13 -4.33 8.30 26.07
N PRO A 14 -3.63 7.52 25.22
CA PRO A 14 -2.48 6.76 25.65
C PRO A 14 -1.34 7.65 26.16
N VAL A 15 -0.78 7.27 27.31
CA VAL A 15 0.43 7.89 27.86
C VAL A 15 1.62 7.26 27.16
N PHE A 16 2.24 8.01 26.25
CA PHE A 16 3.47 7.58 25.59
C PHE A 16 4.68 8.18 26.29
N GLU A 17 5.67 7.35 26.57
CA GLU A 17 6.92 7.74 27.20
C GLU A 17 7.93 8.08 26.09
N CYS A 18 8.31 9.36 25.99
CA CYS A 18 9.41 9.77 25.14
C CYS A 18 10.71 9.18 25.70
N LEU A 19 11.58 8.67 24.84
CA LEU A 19 12.81 8.01 25.29
C LEU A 19 13.84 8.99 25.92
N GLY A 20 13.60 10.30 25.87
CA GLY A 20 14.26 11.32 26.70
C GLY A 20 14.08 12.78 26.19
N PRO A 21 14.82 13.76 26.74
CA PRO A 21 14.67 15.19 26.42
C PRO A 21 15.26 15.59 25.06
N TYR A 22 14.57 16.51 24.38
CA TYR A 22 14.76 16.95 22.98
C TYR A 22 16.21 17.22 22.51
N GLU A 23 17.07 17.77 23.35
CA GLU A 23 18.43 18.21 22.96
C GLU A 23 19.46 17.07 22.88
N TYR A 24 19.31 15.99 23.65
CA TYR A 24 20.34 14.95 23.73
C TYR A 24 20.31 13.96 22.56
N PHE A 25 19.15 13.77 21.92
CA PHE A 25 18.94 12.72 20.90
C PHE A 25 19.60 12.98 19.56
N ILE A 26 19.81 14.25 19.20
CA ILE A 26 20.51 14.60 17.96
C ILE A 26 22.02 14.42 18.13
N SER A 27 22.53 14.40 19.37
CA SER A 27 23.96 14.20 19.67
C SER A 27 24.37 12.72 19.81
N ASP A 28 23.45 11.84 20.22
CA ASP A 28 23.62 10.37 20.17
C ASP A 28 23.12 9.81 18.82
N VAL A 29 23.80 10.25 17.76
CA VAL A 29 23.49 10.11 16.32
C VAL A 29 23.32 8.66 15.81
N ALA A 30 23.61 7.63 16.60
CA ALA A 30 23.67 6.25 16.11
C ALA A 30 22.38 5.45 16.31
N TRP A 31 21.72 5.58 17.47
CA TRP A 31 20.65 4.64 17.83
C TRP A 31 19.32 4.95 17.15
N GLY A 32 18.84 6.19 17.25
CA GLY A 32 17.60 6.61 16.58
C GLY A 32 17.69 6.51 15.06
N HIS A 33 18.88 6.76 14.49
CA HIS A 33 19.13 6.62 13.05
C HIS A 33 19.08 5.19 12.55
N ASN A 34 19.69 4.23 13.27
CA ASN A 34 19.66 2.83 12.85
C ASN A 34 18.24 2.28 12.89
N VAL A 35 17.48 2.57 13.95
CA VAL A 35 16.08 2.17 14.07
C VAL A 35 15.24 2.82 12.97
N ALA A 36 15.35 4.13 12.77
CA ALA A 36 14.64 4.84 11.70
C ALA A 36 15.00 4.29 10.31
N PHE A 37 16.27 3.98 10.06
CA PHE A 37 16.72 3.44 8.79
C PHE A 37 16.16 2.04 8.53
N ASP A 38 16.18 1.16 9.52
CA ASP A 38 15.58 -0.17 9.43
C ASP A 38 14.06 -0.09 9.14
N VAL A 39 13.36 0.86 9.76
CA VAL A 39 11.93 1.09 9.54
C VAL A 39 11.67 1.63 8.13
N MET A 40 12.46 2.62 7.68
CA MET A 40 12.34 3.22 6.34
C MET A 40 12.61 2.21 5.23
N THR A 41 13.58 1.32 5.42
CA THR A 41 13.95 0.27 4.46
C THR A 41 13.08 -0.97 4.58
N THR A 42 12.07 -0.98 5.47
CA THR A 42 11.19 -2.14 5.71
C THR A 42 11.97 -3.42 6.04
N SER A 43 13.06 -3.29 6.81
CA SER A 43 13.88 -4.40 7.27
C SER A 43 13.04 -5.36 8.12
N THR A 44 13.18 -6.67 7.93
CA THR A 44 12.49 -7.68 8.74
C THR A 44 12.92 -7.67 10.21
N ASN A 45 14.08 -7.09 10.50
CA ASN A 45 14.64 -6.97 11.84
C ASN A 45 14.28 -5.62 12.50
N ALA A 46 13.51 -4.77 11.83
CA ALA A 46 13.13 -3.48 12.37
C ALA A 46 12.31 -3.67 13.66
N ALA A 47 12.67 -2.92 14.70
CA ALA A 47 11.92 -2.92 15.95
C ALA A 47 10.48 -2.39 15.76
N PHE A 48 10.27 -1.58 14.71
CA PHE A 48 8.99 -0.99 14.36
C PHE A 48 8.72 -1.13 12.86
N HIS A 49 7.45 -1.08 12.46
CA HIS A 49 7.02 -0.93 11.08
C HIS A 49 6.00 0.19 10.97
N VAL A 50 5.83 0.69 9.74
CA VAL A 50 4.76 1.63 9.43
C VAL A 50 3.72 0.91 8.58
N GLY A 51 2.51 0.81 9.12
CA GLY A 51 1.33 0.33 8.40
C GLY A 51 0.57 1.47 7.76
N MET A 52 -0.38 1.14 6.89
CA MET A 52 -1.28 2.09 6.24
C MET A 52 -2.73 1.64 6.49
N VAL A 53 -3.60 2.56 6.88
CA VAL A 53 -5.06 2.38 6.92
C VAL A 53 -5.66 3.25 5.81
N GLU A 54 -6.63 2.69 5.08
CA GLU A 54 -7.39 3.37 4.00
C GLU A 54 -6.52 4.02 2.90
N LYS A 55 -5.23 3.67 2.83
CA LYS A 55 -4.21 4.23 1.93
C LYS A 55 -3.94 5.73 2.11
N ASP A 56 -4.37 6.37 3.19
CA ASP A 56 -4.13 7.80 3.41
C ASP A 56 -3.49 8.09 4.78
N THR A 57 -3.58 7.15 5.70
CA THR A 57 -3.18 7.32 7.10
C THR A 57 -2.14 6.28 7.45
N ALA A 58 -0.92 6.73 7.68
CA ALA A 58 0.18 5.90 8.15
C ALA A 58 0.09 5.75 9.68
N PHE A 59 0.50 4.61 10.23
CA PHE A 59 0.61 4.41 11.68
C PHE A 59 1.81 3.54 12.03
N VAL A 60 2.33 3.66 13.26
CA VAL A 60 3.48 2.87 13.72
C VAL A 60 3.00 1.60 14.44
N LEU A 61 3.68 0.47 14.23
CA LEU A 61 3.47 -0.77 14.98
C LEU A 61 4.81 -1.38 15.40
N SER A 62 4.79 -2.17 16.47
CA SER A 62 5.94 -2.99 16.86
C SER A 62 6.25 -4.07 15.81
N GLY A 63 7.53 -4.44 15.69
CA GLY A 63 8.05 -5.49 14.82
C GLY A 63 7.22 -6.80 14.80
N PRO A 64 7.16 -7.54 13.68
CA PRO A 64 6.41 -8.79 13.53
C PRO A 64 6.92 -9.90 14.46
N GLY A 65 8.14 -9.77 15.01
CA GLY A 65 8.64 -10.65 16.06
C GLY A 65 7.87 -10.55 17.39
N VAL A 66 7.06 -9.51 17.58
CA VAL A 66 6.40 -9.21 18.87
C VAL A 66 4.92 -9.61 18.87
N VAL A 67 4.25 -9.69 17.71
CA VAL A 67 2.78 -9.88 17.65
C VAL A 67 2.34 -10.96 16.65
N ASN A 68 1.65 -11.99 17.14
CA ASN A 68 1.07 -13.03 16.30
C ASN A 68 -0.21 -12.52 15.59
N MET A 69 -0.04 -11.97 14.39
CA MET A 69 -1.12 -11.45 13.55
C MET A 69 -1.99 -12.53 12.90
N GLY A 70 -1.55 -13.80 12.89
CA GLY A 70 -2.24 -14.87 12.16
C GLY A 70 -3.53 -15.36 12.83
N SER A 71 -3.65 -15.21 14.15
CA SER A 71 -4.74 -15.85 14.90
C SER A 71 -5.33 -14.98 16.02
N LYS A 72 -4.90 -13.73 16.16
CA LYS A 72 -5.32 -12.85 17.24
C LYS A 72 -5.76 -11.51 16.68
N ASN A 73 -6.90 -11.03 17.14
CA ASN A 73 -7.25 -9.62 17.07
C ASN A 73 -6.70 -8.91 18.30
N PHE A 74 -6.29 -7.66 18.16
CA PHE A 74 -5.78 -6.87 19.27
C PHE A 74 -5.87 -5.38 18.92
N ILE A 75 -5.90 -4.54 19.95
CA ILE A 75 -5.90 -3.08 19.82
C ILE A 75 -4.57 -2.54 20.33
N ILE A 76 -3.90 -1.70 19.54
CA ILE A 76 -2.64 -1.05 19.92
C ILE A 76 -2.85 0.46 19.99
N PRO A 77 -2.52 1.12 21.12
CA PRO A 77 -2.36 2.56 21.14
C PRO A 77 -1.10 2.95 20.36
N THR A 78 -1.26 3.82 19.36
CA THR A 78 -0.14 4.27 18.52
C THR A 78 -0.33 5.70 18.01
N PHE A 79 0.64 6.16 17.22
CA PHE A 79 0.56 7.40 16.48
C PHE A 79 0.24 7.12 15.03
N ALA A 80 -0.56 8.01 14.47
CA ALA A 80 -0.86 8.03 13.05
C ALA A 80 -0.58 9.40 12.45
N THR A 81 -0.33 9.40 11.14
CA THR A 81 -0.07 10.61 10.38
C THR A 81 -0.82 10.54 9.06
N ARG A 82 -1.44 11.65 8.69
CA ARG A 82 -2.07 11.84 7.39
C ARG A 82 -1.45 13.04 6.71
N ALA A 83 -1.17 12.93 5.41
CA ALA A 83 -0.69 14.06 4.62
C ALA A 83 -1.62 14.32 3.44
N THR A 84 -1.99 15.59 3.25
CA THR A 84 -2.74 16.05 2.08
C THR A 84 -1.89 17.04 1.30
N CYS A 85 -1.55 16.71 0.06
CA CYS A 85 -0.63 17.48 -0.77
C CYS A 85 -1.32 18.14 -1.95
N THR A 86 -0.80 19.29 -2.35
CA THR A 86 -1.24 20.07 -3.51
C THR A 86 -0.03 20.53 -4.30
N SER A 87 -0.13 20.54 -5.63
CA SER A 87 0.96 20.99 -6.48
C SER A 87 1.05 22.51 -6.48
N LEU A 88 2.27 23.03 -6.36
CA LEU A 88 2.58 24.45 -6.34
C LEU A 88 3.10 24.96 -7.70
N ASN A 89 3.50 24.05 -8.59
CA ASN A 89 4.02 24.30 -9.93
C ASN A 89 3.25 25.34 -10.75
N ARG A 90 1.91 25.29 -10.70
CA ARG A 90 1.02 26.19 -11.45
C ARG A 90 0.45 27.34 -10.62
N VAL A 91 0.63 27.29 -9.30
CA VAL A 91 0.04 28.25 -8.36
C VAL A 91 1.03 29.37 -8.06
N CYS A 92 2.33 29.06 -8.08
CA CYS A 92 3.34 30.02 -7.73
C CYS A 92 3.93 30.74 -8.94
N GLU A 93 4.22 32.02 -8.76
CA GLU A 93 4.81 32.85 -9.80
C GLU A 93 6.33 32.65 -9.82
N LYS A 94 6.85 32.28 -10.99
CA LYS A 94 8.30 32.22 -11.25
C LYS A 94 8.79 33.63 -11.55
N ASP A 95 9.51 34.23 -10.60
CA ASP A 95 10.21 35.48 -10.87
C ASP A 95 11.50 35.18 -11.65
N ALA A 96 11.58 35.69 -12.87
CA ALA A 96 12.73 35.48 -13.76
C ALA A 96 14.05 36.04 -13.19
N ASN A 97 13.98 36.95 -12.22
CA ASN A 97 15.12 37.70 -11.70
C ASN A 97 15.62 37.19 -10.35
N THR A 98 14.91 36.27 -9.68
CA THR A 98 15.28 35.76 -8.35
C THR A 98 15.36 34.24 -8.32
N ALA A 99 16.14 33.72 -7.37
CA ALA A 99 16.23 32.29 -7.06
C ALA A 99 15.12 31.87 -6.06
N LEU A 100 13.95 32.50 -6.13
CA LEU A 100 12.82 32.26 -5.22
C LEU A 100 11.54 32.10 -6.04
N LEU A 101 10.74 31.12 -5.65
CA LEU A 101 9.39 30.92 -6.19
C LEU A 101 8.41 31.67 -5.27
N ASN A 102 7.64 32.61 -5.83
CA ASN A 102 6.67 33.37 -5.03
C ASN A 102 5.40 32.54 -4.84
N CYS A 103 5.38 31.76 -3.76
CA CYS A 103 4.24 30.95 -3.33
C CYS A 103 3.45 31.58 -2.16
N THR A 104 3.61 32.88 -1.91
CA THR A 104 3.01 33.57 -0.76
C THR A 104 1.48 33.48 -0.78
N ALA A 105 0.86 33.57 -1.97
CA ALA A 105 -0.59 33.42 -2.13
C ALA A 105 -1.10 32.03 -1.75
N ALA A 106 -0.26 30.99 -1.91
CA ALA A 106 -0.56 29.62 -1.50
C ALA A 106 -0.24 29.35 -0.02
N GLY A 107 0.31 30.35 0.70
CA GLY A 107 0.71 30.22 2.10
C GLY A 107 2.09 29.60 2.33
N TYR A 108 2.95 29.58 1.31
CA TYR A 108 4.33 29.07 1.37
C TYR A 108 5.32 30.21 1.00
N PRO A 109 5.63 31.14 1.91
CA PRO A 109 6.50 32.27 1.59
C PRO A 109 7.96 31.83 1.35
N ASN A 110 8.70 32.60 0.55
CA ASN A 110 10.15 32.48 0.35
C ASN A 110 10.65 31.09 -0.10
N PHE A 111 9.88 30.41 -0.95
CA PHE A 111 10.21 29.07 -1.40
C PHE A 111 11.49 29.10 -2.26
N PRO A 112 12.54 28.33 -1.93
CA PRO A 112 13.79 28.35 -2.70
C PRO A 112 13.56 27.82 -4.13
N TYR A 113 14.14 28.51 -5.12
CA TYR A 113 14.11 28.11 -6.52
C TYR A 113 15.55 28.13 -7.05
N ILE A 114 16.11 26.96 -7.36
CA ILE A 114 17.45 26.90 -7.96
C ILE A 114 17.30 27.18 -9.46
N LYS A 115 17.74 28.37 -9.89
CA LYS A 115 17.80 28.74 -11.30
C LYS A 115 19.05 28.15 -11.93
N ASP A 116 18.88 27.49 -13.07
CA ASP A 116 19.99 27.11 -13.93
C ASP A 116 20.59 28.41 -14.54
N SER A 117 21.70 28.91 -14.01
CA SER A 117 22.42 30.06 -14.58
C SER A 117 22.95 29.69 -15.98
N GLY A 118 22.24 30.08 -17.03
CA GLY A 118 22.54 29.78 -18.44
C GLY A 118 23.95 30.09 -19.00
N ASN A 119 24.93 30.44 -18.17
CA ASN A 119 26.35 30.45 -18.51
C ASN A 119 27.02 29.11 -18.14
N GLY A 120 26.59 28.01 -18.77
CA GLY A 120 27.37 26.77 -19.02
C GLY A 120 28.19 26.14 -17.88
N SER A 121 27.95 26.53 -16.64
CA SER A 121 28.69 26.13 -15.44
C SER A 121 27.86 26.48 -14.21
N LEU A 122 26.64 25.95 -14.12
CA LEU A 122 26.27 25.48 -12.80
C LEU A 122 27.00 24.18 -12.63
N SER A 123 27.72 24.12 -11.52
CA SER A 123 28.07 22.83 -10.99
C SER A 123 26.79 22.02 -10.93
N ALA A 124 26.70 20.95 -11.71
CA ALA A 124 25.70 19.88 -11.59
C ALA A 124 25.67 19.26 -10.15
N SER A 125 26.42 19.81 -9.21
CA SER A 125 26.62 19.38 -7.85
C SER A 125 25.60 19.89 -6.83
N ARG A 126 24.48 20.52 -7.21
CA ARG A 126 23.40 20.81 -6.24
C ARG A 126 22.02 20.73 -6.90
N ILE A 127 21.67 19.55 -7.39
CA ILE A 127 20.27 19.10 -7.30
C ILE A 127 20.02 18.92 -5.81
N VAL A 128 19.02 19.62 -5.31
CA VAL A 128 18.78 19.67 -3.87
C VAL A 128 17.31 19.39 -3.60
N ASN A 129 17.02 18.14 -3.28
CA ASN A 129 15.72 17.77 -2.73
C ASN A 129 15.59 18.41 -1.34
N ARG A 130 14.42 18.99 -1.06
CA ARG A 130 14.12 19.66 0.20
C ARG A 130 12.70 19.39 0.67
N VAL A 131 12.57 19.09 1.96
CA VAL A 131 11.31 19.09 2.70
C VAL A 131 11.43 20.11 3.82
N LEU A 132 10.69 21.21 3.71
CA LEU A 132 10.78 22.36 4.61
C LEU A 132 9.51 22.45 5.44
N GLY A 133 9.62 22.73 6.74
CA GLY A 133 8.45 23.09 7.54
C GLY A 133 8.12 24.57 7.38
N VAL A 134 6.85 24.94 7.47
CA VAL A 134 6.39 26.33 7.46
C VAL A 134 5.77 26.66 8.82
N VAL A 135 6.38 27.59 9.56
CA VAL A 135 5.88 28.04 10.86
C VAL A 135 5.71 29.56 10.86
N GLY A 136 4.46 30.01 10.80
CA GLY A 136 4.16 31.42 10.54
C GLY A 136 4.60 31.81 9.12
N ASN A 137 5.54 32.75 9.03
CA ASN A 137 6.13 33.19 7.76
C ASN A 137 7.54 32.63 7.50
N ASP A 138 8.04 31.76 8.38
CA ASP A 138 9.40 31.24 8.31
C ASP A 138 9.42 29.81 7.77
N LEU A 139 10.46 29.51 6.98
CA LEU A 139 10.79 28.16 6.54
C LEU A 139 11.83 27.56 7.47
N ILE A 140 11.55 26.38 8.01
CA ILE A 140 12.46 25.60 8.86
C ILE A 140 13.00 24.38 8.07
N GLY A 141 14.18 23.89 8.46
CA GLY A 141 14.82 22.73 7.81
C GLY A 141 15.82 23.07 6.69
N GLN A 142 16.25 24.33 6.60
CA GLN A 142 17.43 24.67 5.79
C GLN A 142 18.68 24.12 6.48
N GLU A 143 19.61 23.52 5.73
CA GLU A 143 20.81 22.75 6.16
C GLU A 143 21.66 23.35 7.32
N MET A 144 21.45 24.61 7.69
CA MET A 144 22.12 25.31 8.78
C MET A 144 21.10 26.11 9.60
N GLY A 145 20.34 25.42 10.46
CA GLY A 145 19.49 26.07 11.48
C GLY A 145 19.92 25.61 12.88
N SER A 146 20.17 26.56 13.78
CA SER A 146 20.31 26.28 15.21
C SER A 146 18.95 25.86 15.78
N LEU A 147 18.92 24.85 16.66
CA LEU A 147 17.71 24.45 17.40
C LEU A 147 17.16 25.59 18.28
N GLU A 148 18.00 26.57 18.62
CA GLU A 148 17.68 27.66 19.54
C GLU A 148 16.60 28.64 19.01
N SER A 149 16.23 28.56 17.72
CA SER A 149 15.13 29.33 17.13
C SER A 149 13.97 28.47 16.61
N VAL A 150 13.87 27.20 17.02
CA VAL A 150 12.82 26.29 16.53
C VAL A 150 11.45 26.74 17.03
N LYS A 151 10.73 27.43 16.15
CA LYS A 151 9.31 27.71 16.36
C LYS A 151 8.56 26.38 16.37
N ILE A 152 7.78 26.15 17.42
CA ILE A 152 6.99 24.93 17.57
C ILE A 152 5.84 24.97 16.54
N PRO A 153 5.75 24.03 15.58
CA PRO A 153 4.67 24.00 14.62
C PRO A 153 3.34 23.67 15.30
N ASN A 154 2.24 24.17 14.72
CA ASN A 154 0.89 23.73 15.10
C ASN A 154 0.56 22.40 14.40
N ASN A 155 -0.48 21.70 14.88
CA ASN A 155 -1.09 20.57 14.18
C ASN A 155 -2.33 21.09 13.44
N PRO A 156 -2.47 20.91 12.10
CA PRO A 156 -1.53 20.29 11.17
C PRO A 156 -0.28 21.12 10.86
N VAL A 157 0.84 20.44 10.57
CA VAL A 157 2.10 21.04 10.16
C VAL A 157 2.06 21.32 8.66
N LYS A 158 2.37 22.56 8.28
CA LYS A 158 2.54 22.92 6.86
C LYS A 158 3.93 22.55 6.39
N ILE A 159 4.02 21.83 5.27
CA ILE A 159 5.25 21.32 4.69
C ILE A 159 5.36 21.82 3.24
N ALA A 160 6.51 22.36 2.89
CA ALA A 160 6.87 22.82 1.56
C ALA A 160 7.90 21.85 0.97
N ILE A 161 7.65 21.29 -0.21
CA ILE A 161 8.46 20.21 -0.80
C ILE A 161 8.97 20.64 -2.17
N GLN A 162 10.28 20.46 -2.38
CA GLN A 162 10.97 20.59 -3.65
C GLN A 162 11.67 19.26 -3.94
N LEU A 163 11.26 18.58 -5.00
CA LEU A 163 11.95 17.39 -5.50
C LEU A 163 12.43 17.65 -6.92
N GLN A 164 13.68 17.32 -7.20
CA GLN A 164 14.31 17.50 -8.50
C GLN A 164 15.09 16.25 -8.89
N TRP A 165 15.04 15.90 -10.18
CA TRP A 165 15.70 14.71 -10.71
C TRP A 165 16.54 15.05 -11.94
N GLU A 166 17.62 14.31 -12.16
CA GLU A 166 18.42 14.38 -13.39
C GLU A 166 17.62 13.91 -14.62
N THR A 167 17.90 14.48 -15.79
CA THR A 167 17.42 13.92 -17.06
C THR A 167 17.86 12.46 -17.20
N LEU A 168 16.94 11.58 -17.62
CA LEU A 168 17.31 10.20 -17.94
C LEU A 168 18.23 10.22 -19.18
N GLU A 169 19.54 10.02 -18.97
CA GLU A 169 20.51 9.89 -20.07
C GLU A 169 20.29 8.61 -20.90
N GLN A 170 19.49 7.67 -20.39
CA GLN A 170 19.26 6.38 -21.03
C GLN A 170 18.30 6.51 -22.22
N GLY A 171 18.91 6.87 -23.34
CA GLY A 171 18.51 6.55 -24.70
C GLY A 171 17.19 7.17 -25.11
N SER A 172 17.25 8.43 -25.60
CA SER A 172 16.26 9.06 -26.48
C SER A 172 14.89 8.39 -26.42
N VAL A 173 14.28 8.37 -25.24
CA VAL A 173 12.85 8.17 -25.20
C VAL A 173 12.31 9.52 -25.56
N THR A 174 12.21 9.73 -26.88
CA THR A 174 10.99 10.25 -27.47
C THR A 174 9.82 9.39 -26.97
N HIS A 175 9.54 9.45 -25.67
CA HIS A 175 8.25 9.08 -25.14
C HIS A 175 7.32 10.21 -25.58
N ALA A 176 6.85 10.00 -26.80
CA ALA A 176 5.57 10.40 -27.33
C ALA A 176 5.17 11.85 -27.05
N GLN A 177 5.37 12.64 -28.11
CA GLN A 177 4.41 13.64 -28.54
C GLN A 177 4.23 14.82 -27.56
N ALA A 178 5.04 15.87 -27.63
CA ALA A 178 4.80 16.89 -28.66
C ALA A 178 3.77 16.40 -29.69
N ALA A 179 2.48 16.52 -29.37
CA ALA A 179 1.42 16.40 -30.35
C ALA A 179 1.66 17.48 -31.42
N SER A 180 2.56 17.15 -32.34
CA SER A 180 2.75 17.82 -33.61
C SER A 180 1.49 17.56 -34.42
N GLY A 181 0.43 18.30 -34.09
CA GLY A 181 -0.80 18.33 -34.87
C GLY A 181 -2.11 18.49 -34.10
N ALA A 182 -2.16 18.33 -32.78
CA ALA A 182 -3.41 18.51 -32.03
C ALA A 182 -3.13 19.05 -30.63
N SER A 183 -3.32 20.37 -30.48
CA SER A 183 -3.31 21.14 -29.22
C SER A 183 -2.35 20.64 -28.14
N ALA A 184 -1.29 21.43 -27.90
CA ALA A 184 -0.54 21.49 -26.66
C ALA A 184 -1.44 21.93 -25.47
N ALA A 185 -2.59 21.29 -25.30
CA ALA A 185 -3.41 21.29 -24.11
C ALA A 185 -2.67 20.45 -23.06
N GLN A 186 -1.66 21.09 -22.49
CA GLN A 186 -1.34 21.02 -21.06
C GLN A 186 -1.46 19.61 -20.48
N GLN A 187 -0.51 18.73 -20.83
CA GLN A 187 -0.38 17.44 -20.16
C GLN A 187 -0.30 17.71 -18.65
N ASP A 188 -1.24 17.16 -17.88
CA ASP A 188 -1.36 17.40 -16.45
C ASP A 188 -0.29 16.64 -15.66
N LEU A 189 0.97 16.95 -15.94
CA LEU A 189 2.12 16.38 -15.26
C LEU A 189 2.44 17.18 -14.00
N ALA A 190 2.90 16.48 -12.98
CA ALA A 190 3.28 17.06 -11.70
C ALA A 190 4.64 17.79 -11.71
N VAL A 191 5.34 17.80 -12.86
CA VAL A 191 6.68 18.35 -13.04
C VAL A 191 6.70 19.45 -14.11
N ASP A 192 7.54 20.46 -13.89
CA ASP A 192 7.51 21.70 -14.69
C ASP A 192 8.52 21.81 -15.84
N ASP A 193 9.63 21.09 -15.75
CA ASP A 193 10.76 21.25 -16.67
C ASP A 193 11.20 19.87 -17.21
N LEU A 194 11.51 19.81 -18.50
CA LEU A 194 12.01 18.61 -19.16
C LEU A 194 13.52 18.41 -18.94
N GLN A 195 14.29 19.49 -18.74
CA GLN A 195 15.73 19.42 -18.53
C GLN A 195 16.06 19.08 -17.07
N HIS A 196 15.32 19.64 -16.12
CA HIS A 196 15.39 19.26 -14.72
C HIS A 196 14.00 19.07 -14.13
N PRO A 197 13.36 17.89 -14.32
CA PRO A 197 12.04 17.60 -13.78
C PRO A 197 11.99 17.96 -12.30
N THR A 198 11.19 18.98 -11.99
CA THR A 198 11.07 19.55 -10.66
C THR A 198 9.60 19.56 -10.24
N LEU A 199 9.36 19.03 -9.04
CA LEU A 199 8.07 18.98 -8.39
C LEU A 199 8.09 19.91 -7.17
N TYR A 200 7.20 20.91 -7.18
CA TYR A 200 6.91 21.78 -6.07
C TYR A 200 5.56 21.39 -5.48
N ALA A 201 5.52 21.13 -4.19
CA ALA A 201 4.28 20.75 -3.50
C ALA A 201 4.16 21.40 -2.13
N GLY A 202 2.93 21.68 -1.75
CA GLY A 202 2.54 22.13 -0.43
C GLY A 202 1.65 21.07 0.21
N CYS A 203 2.04 20.60 1.39
CA CYS A 203 1.35 19.53 2.11
C CYS A 203 0.95 19.98 3.52
N ASN A 204 -0.24 19.57 3.96
CA ASN A 204 -0.62 19.61 5.37
C ASN A 204 -0.42 18.23 5.98
N LEU A 205 0.41 18.15 7.02
CA LEU A 205 0.77 16.93 7.72
C LEU A 205 0.12 16.94 9.10
N THR A 206 -0.87 16.08 9.30
CA THR A 206 -1.66 16.02 10.53
C THR A 206 -1.24 14.79 11.33
N PHE A 207 -1.02 14.96 12.63
CA PHE A 207 -0.63 13.88 13.54
C PHE A 207 -1.78 13.55 14.48
N PHE A 208 -1.97 12.27 14.74
CA PHE A 208 -3.04 11.75 15.57
C PHE A 208 -2.51 10.77 16.61
N ASP A 209 -3.10 10.84 17.80
CA ASP A 209 -3.07 9.80 18.80
C ASP A 209 -4.26 8.88 18.54
N VAL A 210 -3.98 7.62 18.21
CA VAL A 210 -4.99 6.68 17.73
C VAL A 210 -4.88 5.33 18.44
N PHE A 211 -5.97 4.58 18.36
CA PHE A 211 -5.93 3.14 18.59
C PHE A 211 -6.07 2.45 17.22
N VAL A 212 -5.26 1.43 16.96
CA VAL A 212 -5.39 0.61 15.75
C VAL A 212 -5.84 -0.79 16.13
N LEU A 213 -6.88 -1.27 15.47
CA LEU A 213 -7.38 -2.63 15.61
C LEU A 213 -6.82 -3.48 14.48
N TRP A 214 -6.18 -4.59 14.82
CA TRP A 214 -5.92 -5.65 13.87
C TRP A 214 -7.07 -6.65 13.88
N ASP A 215 -7.68 -6.89 12.72
CA ASP A 215 -8.66 -7.95 12.51
C ASP A 215 -7.99 -9.10 11.75
N SER A 216 -7.64 -10.18 12.46
CA SER A 216 -7.00 -11.36 11.86
C SER A 216 -7.94 -12.14 10.93
N GLY A 217 -9.25 -11.94 11.02
CA GLY A 217 -10.22 -12.51 10.09
C GLY A 217 -10.20 -11.83 8.72
N LYS A 218 -10.05 -10.50 8.69
CA LYS A 218 -9.90 -9.71 7.46
C LYS A 218 -8.44 -9.61 6.99
N GLN A 219 -7.49 -9.84 7.89
CA GLN A 219 -6.07 -9.51 7.71
C GLN A 219 -5.86 -8.03 7.39
N ASP A 220 -6.58 -7.16 8.10
CA ASP A 220 -6.57 -5.71 7.84
C ASP A 220 -6.58 -4.90 9.14
N TRP A 221 -6.23 -3.61 9.01
CA TRP A 221 -6.16 -2.65 10.10
C TRP A 221 -7.31 -1.66 10.04
N ASP A 222 -7.98 -1.47 11.17
CA ASP A 222 -9.04 -0.47 11.36
C ASP A 222 -8.57 0.61 12.34
N LEU A 223 -8.84 1.89 12.03
CA LEU A 223 -8.59 3.03 12.93
C LEU A 223 -9.72 3.16 13.95
N LEU A 224 -9.35 3.18 15.23
CA LEU A 224 -10.23 3.43 16.36
C LEU A 224 -9.83 4.76 17.04
N ASN A 225 -10.81 5.61 17.31
CA ASN A 225 -10.67 6.87 18.07
C ASN A 225 -9.49 7.75 17.60
N THR A 226 -9.72 8.59 16.61
CA THR A 226 -8.73 9.56 16.14
C THR A 226 -8.78 10.85 16.94
N THR A 227 -7.71 11.14 17.70
CA THR A 227 -7.57 12.42 18.42
C THR A 227 -6.35 13.14 17.88
N GLU A 228 -6.44 14.44 17.60
CA GLU A 228 -5.26 15.20 17.16
C GLU A 228 -4.19 15.24 18.26
N SER A 229 -2.93 14.96 17.89
CA SER A 229 -1.82 14.98 18.84
C SER A 229 -1.56 16.41 19.35
N SER A 230 -1.07 16.51 20.58
CA SER A 230 -0.60 17.76 21.20
C SER A 230 0.49 18.45 20.39
N GLN A 231 0.62 19.77 20.53
CA GLN A 231 1.59 20.58 19.80
C GLN A 231 3.04 20.11 19.99
N GLU A 232 3.44 19.77 21.21
CA GLU A 232 4.79 19.29 21.54
C GLU A 232 5.10 17.98 20.82
N ARG A 233 4.14 17.06 20.81
CA ARG A 233 4.25 15.77 20.11
C ARG A 233 4.33 15.96 18.61
N THR A 234 3.51 16.83 18.04
CA THR A 234 3.56 17.20 16.61
C THR A 234 4.93 17.77 16.22
N ALA A 235 5.52 18.65 17.04
CA ALA A 235 6.86 19.18 16.81
C ALA A 235 7.91 18.06 16.79
N THR A 236 7.81 17.14 17.73
CA THR A 236 8.73 15.98 17.83
C THR A 236 8.63 15.06 16.63
N LEU A 237 7.41 14.71 16.21
CA LEU A 237 7.16 13.77 15.11
C LEU A 237 7.50 14.36 13.74
N SER A 238 7.40 15.68 13.57
CA SER A 238 7.73 16.37 12.32
C SER A 238 9.21 16.75 12.18
N LEU A 239 9.97 16.80 13.28
CA LEU A 239 11.36 17.23 13.26
C LEU A 239 12.24 16.42 12.28
N PRO A 240 12.17 15.08 12.25
CA PRO A 240 13.08 14.30 11.41
C PRO A 240 12.87 14.55 9.92
N ILE A 241 11.60 14.68 9.49
CA ILE A 241 11.32 14.93 8.08
C ILE A 241 11.80 16.32 7.65
N VAL A 242 11.68 17.33 8.52
CA VAL A 242 12.20 18.69 8.28
C VAL A 242 13.73 18.73 8.27
N TRP A 243 14.40 17.82 8.98
CA TRP A 243 15.87 17.66 8.97
C TRP A 243 16.39 16.81 7.80
N GLN A 244 15.56 16.60 6.78
CA GLN A 244 15.90 15.91 5.53
C GLN A 244 16.18 14.41 5.64
N TYR A 245 15.83 13.75 6.76
CA TYR A 245 16.15 12.32 6.97
C TYR A 245 15.53 11.37 5.95
N ALA A 246 14.37 11.73 5.38
CA ALA A 246 13.65 10.94 4.39
C ALA A 246 13.55 11.60 3.01
N THR A 247 14.11 12.80 2.83
CA THR A 247 13.90 13.61 1.63
C THR A 247 14.35 12.91 0.35
N GLU A 248 15.56 12.32 0.35
CA GLU A 248 16.07 11.61 -0.83
C GLU A 248 15.27 10.33 -1.12
N LEU A 249 14.75 9.66 -0.08
CA LEU A 249 13.91 8.47 -0.26
C LEU A 249 12.54 8.83 -0.83
N ILE A 250 11.95 9.96 -0.41
CA ILE A 250 10.73 10.51 -1.02
C ILE A 250 10.98 10.82 -2.50
N ALA A 251 12.10 11.48 -2.82
CA ALA A 251 12.48 11.79 -4.19
C ALA A 251 12.62 10.51 -5.03
N ALA A 252 13.31 9.49 -4.50
CA ALA A 252 13.50 8.22 -5.19
C ALA A 252 12.17 7.49 -5.46
N ASN A 253 11.28 7.40 -4.47
CA ASN A 253 9.99 6.71 -4.61
C ASN A 253 9.07 7.41 -5.62
N LEU A 254 9.10 8.75 -5.68
CA LEU A 254 8.20 9.52 -6.53
C LEU A 254 8.72 9.77 -7.95
N MET A 255 10.01 9.54 -8.24
CA MET A 255 10.62 9.89 -9.53
C MET A 255 9.81 9.36 -10.72
N TYR A 256 9.42 8.09 -10.68
CA TYR A 256 8.70 7.44 -11.77
C TYR A 256 7.25 7.93 -11.87
N THR A 257 6.55 8.01 -10.73
CA THR A 257 5.16 8.48 -10.65
C THR A 257 5.02 9.91 -11.12
N ALA A 258 5.88 10.82 -10.65
CA ALA A 258 5.84 12.24 -11.00
C ALA A 258 6.06 12.51 -12.50
N ARG A 259 6.73 11.59 -13.20
CA ARG A 259 7.03 11.70 -14.64
C ARG A 259 5.98 11.07 -15.55
N ARG A 260 5.16 10.13 -15.04
CA ARG A 260 4.23 9.35 -15.86
C ARG A 260 2.76 9.57 -15.52
N ASN A 261 2.46 9.91 -14.28
CA ASN A 261 1.11 10.00 -13.77
C ASN A 261 0.61 11.45 -13.76
N SER A 262 -0.70 11.61 -13.53
CA SER A 262 -1.30 12.94 -13.41
C SER A 262 -0.80 13.69 -12.17
N THR A 263 -0.98 15.01 -12.15
CA THR A 263 -0.70 15.84 -10.98
C THR A 263 -1.44 15.32 -9.74
N ALA A 264 -2.72 14.98 -9.89
CA ALA A 264 -3.54 14.48 -8.79
C ALA A 264 -3.02 13.15 -8.22
N GLU A 265 -2.72 12.18 -9.08
CA GLU A 265 -2.17 10.88 -8.66
C GLU A 265 -0.80 11.04 -7.98
N THR A 266 0.04 11.92 -8.50
CA THR A 266 1.36 12.20 -7.92
C THR A 266 1.23 12.84 -6.54
N MET A 267 0.29 13.77 -6.33
CA MET A 267 0.07 14.39 -5.02
C MET A 267 -0.48 13.38 -3.99
N VAL A 268 -1.30 12.43 -4.41
CA VAL A 268 -1.76 11.33 -3.54
C VAL A 268 -0.59 10.44 -3.12
N ALA A 269 0.24 10.01 -4.08
CA ALA A 269 1.42 9.21 -3.80
C ALA A 269 2.41 9.97 -2.89
N LEU A 270 2.60 11.27 -3.12
CA LEU A 270 3.42 12.13 -2.26
C LEU A 270 2.87 12.22 -0.84
N GLY A 271 1.55 12.35 -0.68
CA GLY A 271 0.92 12.32 0.64
C GLY A 271 1.17 11.00 1.37
N GLN A 272 1.01 9.87 0.68
CA GLN A 272 1.27 8.54 1.24
C GLN A 272 2.72 8.36 1.68
N ASP A 273 3.68 8.69 0.82
CA ASP A 273 5.11 8.57 1.14
C ASP A 273 5.52 9.55 2.23
N LEU A 274 5.02 10.79 2.22
CA LEU A 274 5.30 11.78 3.26
C LEU A 274 4.78 11.31 4.62
N ALA A 275 3.53 10.83 4.69
CA ALA A 275 2.95 10.31 5.93
C ALA A 275 3.74 9.10 6.45
N ARG A 276 4.02 8.13 5.56
CA ARG A 276 4.74 6.91 5.91
C ARG A 276 6.16 7.19 6.39
N LEU A 277 6.91 7.99 5.64
CA LEU A 277 8.33 8.24 5.93
C LEU A 277 8.53 9.22 7.08
N THR A 278 7.57 10.14 7.32
CA THR A 278 7.58 10.94 8.55
C THR A 278 7.49 10.03 9.78
N LEU A 279 6.53 9.10 9.82
CA LEU A 279 6.43 8.18 10.95
C LEU A 279 7.61 7.20 11.02
N ALA A 280 8.11 6.72 9.88
CA ALA A 280 9.26 5.82 9.86
C ALA A 280 10.51 6.49 10.45
N THR A 281 10.77 7.73 10.07
CA THR A 281 11.89 8.52 10.62
C THR A 281 11.68 8.88 12.09
N ALA A 282 10.43 9.05 12.52
CA ALA A 282 10.11 9.36 13.90
C ALA A 282 9.96 8.13 14.83
N ALA A 283 9.86 6.91 14.28
CA ALA A 283 9.57 5.70 15.05
C ALA A 283 10.63 5.41 16.13
N GLY A 284 11.88 5.77 15.89
CA GLY A 284 12.98 5.60 16.85
C GLY A 284 12.87 6.46 18.12
N PHE A 285 11.98 7.46 18.16
CA PHE A 285 11.82 8.35 19.33
C PHE A 285 10.78 7.85 20.34
N TYR A 286 10.03 6.81 20.00
CA TYR A 286 8.90 6.37 20.80
C TYR A 286 8.89 4.87 21.02
N LYS A 287 8.29 4.48 22.14
CA LYS A 287 7.92 3.11 22.41
C LYS A 287 6.41 2.96 22.18
N PRO A 288 5.97 2.07 21.28
CA PRO A 288 4.56 1.71 21.16
C PRO A 288 4.02 1.21 22.50
N GLY A 289 2.76 1.53 22.78
CA GLY A 289 2.11 0.99 23.98
C GLY A 289 1.80 -0.49 23.84
N ASP A 290 1.54 -1.14 24.97
CA ASP A 290 1.22 -2.56 25.00
C ASP A 290 -0.12 -2.85 24.29
N ALA A 291 -0.19 -3.98 23.59
CA ALA A 291 -1.42 -4.43 22.97
C ALA A 291 -2.48 -4.77 24.03
N SER A 292 -3.71 -4.37 23.77
CA SER A 292 -4.89 -4.57 24.62
C SER A 292 -5.97 -5.36 23.88
N GLU A 293 -6.99 -5.80 24.61
CA GLU A 293 -8.17 -6.50 24.05
C GLU A 293 -7.81 -7.68 23.12
N VAL A 294 -6.79 -8.44 23.50
CA VAL A 294 -6.31 -9.56 22.70
C VAL A 294 -7.37 -10.68 22.69
N THR A 295 -7.99 -10.90 21.53
CA THR A 295 -8.96 -11.98 21.33
C THR A 295 -8.43 -12.94 20.29
N GLU A 296 -8.51 -14.25 20.57
CA GLU A 296 -8.13 -15.25 19.58
C GLU A 296 -9.26 -15.43 18.58
N THR A 297 -8.98 -15.20 17.30
CA THR A 297 -9.84 -15.73 16.25
C THR A 297 -9.70 -17.24 16.31
N LYS A 298 -10.65 -17.89 16.99
CA LYS A 298 -10.95 -19.28 16.71
C LYS A 298 -11.38 -19.30 15.26
N THR A 299 -10.47 -19.67 14.37
CA THR A 299 -10.85 -20.27 13.11
C THR A 299 -11.63 -21.51 13.51
N ILE A 300 -12.95 -21.35 13.67
CA ILE A 300 -13.87 -22.45 13.50
C ILE A 300 -13.66 -22.77 12.04
N LEU A 301 -12.66 -23.60 11.76
CA LEU A 301 -12.65 -24.34 10.53
C LEU A 301 -14.06 -24.89 10.48
N VAL A 302 -14.80 -24.48 9.47
CA VAL A 302 -15.95 -25.23 9.01
C VAL A 302 -15.38 -26.51 8.37
N SER A 303 -14.51 -27.24 9.10
CA SER A 303 -14.13 -28.63 8.89
C SER A 303 -15.18 -29.57 9.48
N LYS A 304 -16.35 -29.05 9.85
CA LYS A 304 -17.56 -29.69 9.32
C LYS A 304 -17.57 -29.50 7.81
N TYR A 305 -16.66 -30.22 7.12
CA TYR A 305 -17.04 -30.85 5.86
C TYR A 305 -18.45 -31.36 6.12
N PRO A 306 -19.46 -30.88 5.39
CA PRO A 306 -20.80 -31.32 5.65
C PRO A 306 -20.76 -32.82 5.36
N VAL A 307 -20.75 -33.60 6.44
CA VAL A 307 -20.68 -35.07 6.41
C VAL A 307 -21.84 -35.56 5.54
N LEU A 308 -22.90 -34.77 5.45
CA LEU A 308 -24.09 -34.97 4.66
C LEU A 308 -23.80 -35.09 3.14
N PRO A 309 -23.18 -34.14 2.40
CA PRO A 309 -22.73 -34.34 1.02
C PRO A 309 -21.81 -35.54 0.79
N ILE A 310 -20.83 -35.78 1.68
CA ILE A 310 -19.90 -36.91 1.52
C ILE A 310 -20.63 -38.24 1.73
N ALA A 311 -21.47 -38.34 2.77
CA ALA A 311 -22.29 -39.51 3.03
C ALA A 311 -23.35 -39.74 1.94
N ALA A 312 -23.95 -38.67 1.41
CA ALA A 312 -24.89 -38.74 0.30
C ALA A 312 -24.20 -39.26 -0.97
N LEU A 313 -22.99 -38.78 -1.28
CA LEU A 313 -22.20 -39.26 -2.41
C LEU A 313 -21.80 -40.73 -2.25
N LEU A 314 -21.37 -41.15 -1.05
CA LEU A 314 -21.06 -42.56 -0.75
C LEU A 314 -22.30 -43.45 -0.89
N LEU A 315 -23.46 -43.00 -0.40
CA LEU A 315 -24.72 -43.73 -0.53
C LEU A 315 -25.15 -43.87 -2.00
N LEU A 316 -25.02 -42.79 -2.79
CA LEU A 316 -25.28 -42.81 -4.22
C LEU A 316 -24.38 -43.80 -4.96
N LEU A 317 -23.10 -43.86 -4.57
CA LEU A 317 -22.13 -44.81 -5.13
C LEU A 317 -22.49 -46.26 -4.78
N CYS A 318 -22.91 -46.52 -3.53
CA CYS A 318 -23.40 -47.84 -3.13
C CYS A 318 -24.65 -48.25 -3.91
N VAL A 319 -25.63 -47.35 -4.06
CA VAL A 319 -26.84 -47.62 -4.85
C VAL A 319 -26.49 -47.91 -6.30
N TYR A 320 -25.60 -47.13 -6.90
CA TYR A 320 -25.11 -47.36 -8.26
C TYR A 320 -24.44 -48.72 -8.42
N GLY A 321 -23.55 -49.10 -7.47
CA GLY A 321 -22.89 -50.41 -7.48
C GLY A 321 -23.87 -51.59 -7.37
N LEU A 322 -24.94 -51.43 -6.58
CA LEU A 322 -26.00 -52.44 -6.48
C LEU A 322 -26.78 -52.57 -7.79
N ILE A 323 -27.12 -51.45 -8.44
CA ILE A 323 -27.81 -51.46 -9.74
C ILE A 323 -26.97 -52.18 -10.79
N VAL A 324 -25.69 -51.83 -10.92
CA VAL A 324 -24.78 -52.47 -11.87
C VAL A 324 -24.66 -53.97 -11.60
N SER A 325 -24.53 -54.36 -10.33
CA SER A 325 -24.46 -55.78 -9.94
C SER A 325 -25.74 -56.54 -10.28
N ALA A 326 -26.91 -55.92 -10.07
CA ALA A 326 -28.20 -56.52 -10.43
C ALA A 326 -28.36 -56.70 -11.95
N ILE A 327 -27.91 -55.72 -12.74
CA ILE A 327 -27.90 -55.83 -14.21
C ILE A 327 -26.99 -56.99 -14.63
N PHE A 328 -25.78 -57.05 -14.09
CA PHE A 328 -24.82 -58.11 -14.43
C PHE A 328 -25.35 -59.51 -14.09
N LEU A 329 -25.97 -59.67 -12.91
CA LEU A 329 -26.62 -60.93 -12.52
C LEU A 329 -27.83 -61.27 -13.41
N SER A 330 -28.55 -60.27 -13.90
CA SER A 330 -29.68 -60.47 -14.81
C SER A 330 -29.21 -60.95 -16.18
N VAL A 331 -28.13 -60.39 -16.72
CA VAL A 331 -27.49 -60.83 -17.97
C VAL A 331 -26.91 -62.24 -17.82
N TYR A 332 -26.35 -62.59 -16.65
CA TYR A 332 -25.87 -63.95 -16.42
C TYR A 332 -27.01 -64.98 -16.33
N ARG A 333 -28.21 -64.56 -15.95
CA ARG A 333 -29.40 -65.43 -15.83
C ARG A 333 -30.21 -65.54 -17.10
N THR A 334 -30.01 -64.67 -18.08
CA THR A 334 -30.64 -64.87 -19.39
C THR A 334 -30.03 -66.09 -20.06
N PRO A 335 -30.82 -67.14 -20.33
CA PRO A 335 -30.32 -68.30 -21.05
C PRO A 335 -29.89 -67.85 -22.45
N ASP A 336 -28.68 -68.22 -22.85
CA ASP A 336 -28.24 -68.06 -24.23
C ASP A 336 -29.16 -68.92 -25.12
N GLU A 337 -30.13 -68.28 -25.78
CA GLU A 337 -30.79 -68.85 -26.94
C GLU A 337 -29.78 -68.82 -28.10
N ALA A 338 -28.86 -69.78 -28.09
CA ALA A 338 -28.02 -70.05 -29.24
C ALA A 338 -28.92 -70.54 -30.38
N ILE A 339 -29.16 -69.65 -31.36
CA ILE A 339 -29.81 -70.03 -32.61
C ILE A 339 -28.85 -70.99 -33.34
N ILE A 340 -29.08 -72.29 -33.17
CA ILE A 340 -28.41 -73.32 -33.95
C ILE A 340 -28.97 -73.23 -35.37
N VAL A 341 -28.21 -72.66 -36.29
CA VAL A 341 -28.52 -72.72 -37.72
C VAL A 341 -28.36 -74.18 -38.16
N PRO A 342 -29.43 -74.88 -38.58
CA PRO A 342 -29.29 -76.23 -39.11
C PRO A 342 -28.41 -76.15 -40.36
N GLY A 343 -27.36 -76.97 -40.41
CA GLY A 343 -26.58 -77.15 -41.62
C GLY A 343 -27.50 -77.70 -42.70
N SER A 344 -27.92 -76.84 -43.64
CA SER A 344 -28.76 -77.24 -44.76
C SER A 344 -27.93 -78.09 -45.70
N ASP A 345 -28.07 -79.40 -45.53
CA ASP A 345 -27.65 -80.36 -46.53
C ASP A 345 -28.47 -80.15 -47.81
N ARG A 346 -27.78 -80.34 -48.93
CA ARG A 346 -28.17 -79.97 -50.28
C ARG A 346 -29.46 -80.64 -50.78
N ARG A 347 -30.22 -79.87 -51.59
CA ARG A 347 -31.35 -80.26 -52.49
C ARG A 347 -32.67 -80.42 -51.72
N VAL A 348 -33.69 -79.61 -51.97
CA VAL A 348 -34.55 -79.67 -53.17
C VAL A 348 -35.41 -78.39 -53.24
N LEU A 349 -35.60 -77.91 -54.48
CA LEU A 349 -36.53 -76.91 -55.02
C LEU A 349 -37.45 -76.10 -54.08
N GLY A 350 -37.27 -74.78 -54.19
CA GLY A 350 -38.32 -73.91 -54.74
C GLY A 350 -39.45 -73.49 -53.81
N GLU A 351 -39.18 -72.52 -52.94
CA GLU A 351 -40.13 -71.48 -52.55
C GLU A 351 -39.37 -70.33 -51.86
N GLU A 352 -39.86 -69.11 -52.07
CA GLU A 352 -39.22 -67.85 -51.69
C GLU A 352 -38.90 -67.80 -50.18
N MET A 353 -37.62 -67.77 -49.84
CA MET A 353 -37.16 -67.43 -48.49
C MET A 353 -36.48 -66.07 -48.53
N GLU A 354 -37.03 -65.13 -47.76
CA GLU A 354 -36.49 -63.80 -47.54
C GLU A 354 -35.03 -63.86 -47.05
N PRO A 355 -34.13 -63.04 -47.59
CA PRO A 355 -32.72 -63.05 -47.20
C PRO A 355 -32.56 -62.52 -45.78
N SER A 356 -31.98 -63.34 -44.91
CA SER A 356 -31.62 -62.98 -43.53
C SER A 356 -30.59 -61.84 -43.50
N THR A 357 -30.87 -60.84 -42.65
CA THR A 357 -30.18 -59.55 -42.53
C THR A 357 -28.70 -59.64 -42.11
N LEU A 358 -28.22 -60.82 -41.72
CA LEU A 358 -26.81 -61.03 -41.37
C LEU A 358 -25.87 -61.05 -42.60
N ALA A 359 -26.40 -61.32 -43.80
CA ALA A 359 -25.63 -61.25 -45.05
C ALA A 359 -25.43 -59.80 -45.54
N LEU A 360 -26.11 -58.82 -44.94
CA LEU A 360 -26.06 -57.40 -45.32
C LEU A 360 -25.06 -56.57 -44.48
N ALA A 361 -24.55 -57.13 -43.38
CA ALA A 361 -23.66 -56.41 -42.45
C ALA A 361 -22.16 -56.77 -42.56
N GLN A 362 -21.78 -57.68 -43.47
CA GLN A 362 -20.38 -58.04 -43.75
C GLN A 362 -19.93 -57.68 -45.17
N ARG A 363 -20.48 -56.60 -45.73
CA ARG A 363 -19.97 -55.97 -46.95
C ARG A 363 -19.48 -54.56 -46.68
#